data_AF-A0A917ZY95-F1
#
_entry.id   AF-A0A917ZY95-F1
#
_cell.length_a   1.000
_cell.length_b   1.000
_cell.length_c   1.000
_cell.angle_alpha   90.00
_cell.angle_beta   90.00
_cell.angle_gamma   90.00
#
_symmetry.space_group_name_H-M   'P 1'
#
loop_
_entity.id
_entity.type
_entity.pdbx_description
1 polymer ?
#
loop_
_entity_poly.entity_id
_entity_poly.type
_entity_poly.pdbx_seq_one_letter_code
_entity_poly.pdbx_strand_id
1 'polypeptide(L)'
;MNGPGRAHALHPGSATVRAAGSHALLVELESGEHAEAFHAEVLRRRDAGELPGVREIVPGARTVLLDGLDDPAALAGELPSWEVPRLEAGSGPLVEVPVRYDGADLAEVAALWGVAEEEVGRVHSGVEHHVAFCGFAPGFAYLTGLRAQYHMPRRSTPRTAVPAGSVALAGPYTGVYPRSSPGGWQLIGTTRSTLWDPDREPAALLSPGTRVRFVMEDG
;
A
#
# COMPACT_ATOMS: atom_id res chain seq x y z
N MET A 1 -6.80 -0.04 38.01
CA MET A 1 -7.15 -1.01 36.96
C MET A 1 -7.86 -0.24 35.85
N ASN A 2 -7.12 0.21 34.84
CA ASN A 2 -7.70 0.82 33.65
C ASN A 2 -7.91 -0.32 32.65
N GLY A 3 -9.16 -0.63 32.33
CA GLY A 3 -9.49 -1.62 31.30
C GLY A 3 -9.04 -1.15 29.92
N PRO A 4 -8.75 -2.07 28.97
CA PRO A 4 -8.41 -1.70 27.61
C PRO A 4 -9.61 -0.97 26.99
N GLY A 5 -9.37 0.24 26.47
CA GLY A 5 -10.37 1.00 25.73
C GLY A 5 -10.90 0.16 24.56
N ARG A 6 -12.22 0.08 24.42
CA ARG A 6 -12.87 -0.55 23.26
C ARG A 6 -12.36 0.13 22.00
N ALA A 7 -11.63 -0.60 21.15
CA ALA A 7 -11.38 -0.19 19.78
C ALA A 7 -12.73 0.00 19.10
N HIS A 8 -13.04 1.22 18.64
CA HIS A 8 -14.26 1.48 17.91
C HIS A 8 -14.17 0.76 16.55
N ALA A 9 -15.07 -0.20 16.31
CA ALA A 9 -15.25 -0.83 15.01
C ALA A 9 -15.58 0.23 13.95
N LEU A 10 -15.02 0.08 12.76
CA LEU A 10 -15.41 0.85 11.60
C LEU A 10 -16.66 0.17 11.01
N HIS A 11 -17.76 0.90 10.94
CA HIS A 11 -18.90 0.44 10.16
C HIS A 11 -18.64 0.74 8.69
N PRO A 12 -18.80 -0.23 7.77
CA PRO A 12 -18.88 0.02 6.34
C PRO A 12 -20.17 0.76 5.95
N GLY A 13 -20.90 1.34 6.91
CA GLY A 13 -22.12 2.14 6.66
C GLY A 13 -21.89 3.38 5.78
N SER A 14 -20.64 3.79 5.52
CA SER A 14 -20.27 4.80 4.52
C SER A 14 -19.71 4.21 3.22
N ALA A 15 -19.56 2.89 3.13
CA ALA A 15 -19.04 2.21 1.95
C ALA A 15 -20.08 2.17 0.83
N THR A 16 -19.66 2.47 -0.40
CA THR A 16 -20.49 2.28 -1.59
C THR A 16 -20.10 0.96 -2.24
N VAL A 17 -21.04 0.02 -2.32
CA VAL A 17 -20.83 -1.26 -3.00
C VAL A 17 -21.38 -1.18 -4.42
N ARG A 18 -20.54 -1.47 -5.41
CA ARG A 18 -20.92 -1.48 -6.82
C ARG A 18 -20.67 -2.85 -7.44
N ALA A 19 -21.55 -3.28 -8.32
CA ALA A 19 -21.26 -4.41 -9.19
C ALA A 19 -20.11 -4.04 -10.16
N ALA A 20 -19.16 -4.96 -10.33
CA ALA A 20 -18.01 -4.82 -11.22
C ALA A 20 -17.98 -5.98 -12.23
N GLY A 21 -19.04 -6.12 -13.03
CA GLY A 21 -19.29 -7.31 -13.83
C GLY A 21 -20.26 -8.27 -13.14
N SER A 22 -20.39 -9.51 -13.65
CA SER A 22 -21.38 -10.47 -13.16
C SER A 22 -20.95 -11.27 -11.93
N HIS A 23 -19.65 -11.26 -11.60
CA HIS A 23 -19.07 -12.08 -10.53
C HIS A 23 -18.18 -11.28 -9.57
N ALA A 24 -18.31 -9.95 -9.56
CA ALA A 24 -17.45 -9.12 -8.74
C ALA A 24 -18.18 -7.92 -8.13
N LEU A 25 -17.67 -7.50 -6.97
CA LEU A 25 -18.06 -6.29 -6.28
C LEU A 25 -16.85 -5.38 -6.11
N LEU A 26 -17.02 -4.10 -6.44
CA LEU A 26 -16.10 -3.04 -6.05
C LEU A 26 -16.67 -2.34 -4.81
N VAL A 27 -15.99 -2.49 -3.69
CA VAL A 27 -16.32 -1.81 -2.44
C VAL A 27 -15.51 -0.51 -2.39
N GLU A 28 -16.17 0.64 -2.37
CA GLU A 28 -15.57 1.97 -2.23
C GLU A 28 -15.63 2.41 -0.76
N LEU A 29 -14.48 2.76 -0.19
CA LEU A 29 -14.33 3.13 1.22
C LEU A 29 -13.93 4.61 1.35
N GLU A 30 -14.16 5.17 2.54
CA GLU A 30 -13.93 6.58 2.82
C GLU A 30 -12.45 7.00 2.69
N SER A 31 -11.53 6.13 3.13
CA SER A 31 -10.08 6.37 3.09
C SER A 31 -9.28 5.10 2.81
N GLY A 32 -7.97 5.25 2.59
CA GLY A 32 -7.05 4.11 2.44
C GLY A 32 -7.00 3.25 3.71
N GLU A 33 -7.00 3.87 4.89
CA GLU A 33 -7.05 3.15 6.16
C GLU A 33 -8.31 2.26 6.27
N HIS A 34 -9.46 2.74 5.80
CA HIS A 34 -10.69 1.94 5.75
C HIS A 34 -10.59 0.79 4.75
N ALA A 35 -9.96 1.02 3.58
CA ALA A 35 -9.74 -0.03 2.59
C ALA A 35 -8.77 -1.12 3.10
N GLU A 36 -7.70 -0.73 3.78
CA GLU A 36 -6.75 -1.66 4.42
C GLU A 36 -7.45 -2.48 5.51
N ALA A 37 -8.22 -1.83 6.38
CA ALA A 37 -8.97 -2.51 7.44
C ALA A 37 -10.03 -3.47 6.88
N PHE A 38 -10.77 -3.04 5.85
CA PHE A 38 -11.73 -3.89 5.16
C PHE A 38 -11.04 -5.08 4.49
N HIS A 39 -9.91 -4.86 3.80
CA HIS A 39 -9.12 -5.92 3.19
C HIS A 39 -8.69 -6.97 4.21
N ALA A 40 -8.17 -6.55 5.36
CA ALA A 40 -7.79 -7.47 6.43
C ALA A 40 -8.97 -8.26 6.99
N GLU A 41 -10.15 -7.63 7.15
CA GLU A 41 -11.35 -8.31 7.62
C GLU A 41 -11.88 -9.34 6.59
N VAL A 42 -11.84 -9.02 5.30
CA VAL A 42 -12.20 -9.97 4.23
C VAL A 42 -11.25 -11.18 4.27
N LEU A 43 -9.94 -10.96 4.41
CA LEU A 43 -8.96 -12.05 4.53
C LEU A 43 -9.23 -12.90 5.78
N ARG A 44 -9.46 -12.27 6.94
CA ARG A 44 -9.78 -12.97 8.19
C ARG A 44 -11.02 -13.85 8.04
N ARG A 45 -12.10 -13.33 7.45
CA ARG A 45 -13.33 -14.09 7.18
C ARG A 45 -13.10 -15.26 6.23
N ARG A 46 -12.31 -15.05 5.17
CA ARG A 46 -11.93 -16.13 4.25
C ARG A 46 -11.17 -17.25 4.97
N ASP A 47 -10.19 -16.90 5.78
CA ASP A 47 -9.36 -17.86 6.51
C ASP A 47 -10.17 -18.59 7.60
N ALA A 48 -11.20 -17.94 8.16
CA ALA A 48 -12.17 -18.54 9.07
C ALA A 48 -13.26 -19.38 8.38
N GLY A 49 -13.32 -19.40 7.04
CA GLY A 49 -14.40 -20.05 6.29
C GLY A 49 -15.76 -19.33 6.37
N GLU A 50 -15.76 -18.08 6.82
CA GLU A 50 -16.94 -17.21 6.96
C GLU A 50 -17.27 -16.44 5.66
N LEU A 51 -16.43 -16.55 4.63
CA LEU A 51 -16.60 -15.86 3.35
C LEU A 51 -16.79 -16.86 2.19
N PRO A 52 -18.02 -17.10 1.71
CA PRO A 52 -18.26 -18.01 0.61
C PRO A 52 -17.89 -17.38 -0.75
N GLY A 53 -17.23 -18.16 -1.60
CA GLY A 53 -17.17 -17.90 -3.05
C GLY A 53 -16.28 -16.74 -3.51
N VAL A 54 -15.47 -16.11 -2.66
CA VAL A 54 -14.49 -15.11 -3.15
C VAL A 54 -13.22 -15.81 -3.61
N ARG A 55 -12.89 -15.70 -4.90
CA ARG A 55 -11.63 -16.23 -5.45
C ARG A 55 -10.49 -15.25 -5.27
N GLU A 56 -10.72 -13.99 -5.60
CA GLU A 56 -9.69 -12.96 -5.60
C GLU A 56 -10.13 -11.77 -4.75
N ILE A 57 -9.18 -11.26 -3.96
CA ILE A 57 -9.36 -10.08 -3.11
C ILE A 57 -8.25 -9.10 -3.49
N VAL A 58 -8.62 -7.99 -4.11
CA VAL A 58 -7.65 -7.03 -4.66
C VAL A 58 -7.83 -5.67 -3.99
N PRO A 59 -6.98 -5.31 -3.01
CA PRO A 59 -7.00 -3.98 -2.42
C PRO A 59 -6.45 -2.92 -3.38
N GLY A 60 -7.00 -1.72 -3.31
CA GLY A 60 -6.52 -0.52 -3.99
C GLY A 60 -6.51 0.67 -3.04
N ALA A 61 -6.31 1.87 -3.59
CA ALA A 61 -6.09 3.08 -2.78
C ALA A 61 -7.22 3.42 -1.79
N ARG A 62 -8.48 3.23 -2.18
CA ARG A 62 -9.67 3.42 -1.33
C ARG A 62 -10.77 2.41 -1.67
N THR A 63 -10.37 1.28 -2.24
CA THR A 63 -11.31 0.31 -2.79
C THR A 63 -10.80 -1.09 -2.52
N VAL A 64 -11.72 -2.05 -2.40
CA VAL A 64 -11.37 -3.48 -2.47
C VAL A 64 -12.27 -4.13 -3.51
N LEU A 65 -11.66 -4.78 -4.49
CA LEU A 65 -12.37 -5.61 -5.45
C LEU A 65 -12.45 -7.03 -4.89
N LEU A 66 -13.67 -7.56 -4.83
CA LEU A 66 -13.95 -8.97 -4.52
C LEU A 66 -14.42 -9.62 -5.82
N ASP A 67 -13.67 -10.59 -6.33
CA ASP A 67 -13.95 -11.24 -7.63
C ASP A 67 -14.08 -12.76 -7.50
N GLY A 68 -14.75 -13.37 -8.48
CA GLY A 68 -15.07 -14.78 -8.54
C GLY A 68 -16.27 -15.20 -7.70
N LEU A 69 -17.09 -14.24 -7.27
CA LEU A 69 -18.28 -14.44 -6.44
C LEU A 69 -19.35 -15.26 -7.16
N ASP A 70 -19.92 -16.23 -6.43
CA ASP A 70 -21.06 -17.03 -6.89
C ASP A 70 -22.36 -16.19 -6.89
N ASP A 71 -22.59 -15.40 -5.83
CA ASP A 71 -23.73 -14.47 -5.71
C ASP A 71 -23.27 -13.10 -5.18
N PRO A 72 -22.85 -12.18 -6.09
CA PRO A 72 -22.46 -10.83 -5.70
C PRO A 72 -23.59 -10.03 -5.04
N ALA A 73 -24.85 -10.29 -5.39
CA ALA A 73 -25.98 -9.50 -4.86
C ALA A 73 -26.24 -9.84 -3.39
N ALA A 74 -26.16 -11.13 -3.03
CA ALA A 74 -26.27 -11.56 -1.64
C ALA A 74 -25.15 -10.93 -0.78
N LEU A 75 -23.89 -11.06 -1.20
CA LEU A 75 -22.78 -10.47 -0.44
C LEU A 75 -22.90 -8.94 -0.35
N ALA A 76 -23.29 -8.26 -1.43
CA ALA A 76 -23.50 -6.81 -1.40
C ALA A 76 -24.56 -6.37 -0.39
N GLY A 77 -25.60 -7.19 -0.17
CA GLY A 77 -26.61 -6.96 0.87
C GLY A 77 -26.11 -7.16 2.29
N GLU A 78 -25.13 -8.05 2.50
CA GLU A 78 -24.54 -8.33 3.81
C GLU A 78 -23.46 -7.33 4.23
N LEU A 79 -22.64 -6.85 3.28
CA LEU A 79 -21.49 -5.99 3.55
C LEU A 79 -21.78 -4.78 4.46
N PRO A 80 -22.90 -4.03 4.31
CA PRO A 80 -23.20 -2.89 5.19
C PRO A 80 -23.37 -3.27 6.67
N SER A 81 -23.67 -4.53 6.97
CA SER A 81 -23.86 -5.03 8.34
C SER A 81 -22.57 -5.50 9.01
N TRP A 82 -21.47 -5.61 8.26
CA TRP A 82 -20.22 -6.10 8.82
C TRP A 82 -19.62 -5.11 9.82
N GLU A 83 -19.01 -5.62 10.87
CA GLU A 83 -18.14 -4.84 11.73
C GLU A 83 -16.70 -5.04 11.26
N VAL A 84 -16.02 -3.95 10.89
CA VAL A 84 -14.64 -3.99 10.41
C VAL A 84 -13.74 -3.44 11.52
N PRO A 85 -12.95 -4.27 12.20
CA PRO A 85 -12.02 -3.78 13.21
C PRO A 85 -11.03 -2.80 12.59
N ARG A 86 -10.66 -1.75 13.33
CA ARG A 86 -9.50 -0.93 12.96
C ARG A 86 -8.25 -1.82 12.98
N LEU A 87 -7.39 -1.66 11.98
CA LEU A 87 -6.08 -2.30 12.00
C LEU A 87 -5.21 -1.64 13.07
N GLU A 88 -4.69 -2.47 13.98
CA GLU A 88 -3.62 -2.05 14.88
C GLU A 88 -2.32 -1.96 14.08
N ALA A 89 -1.68 -0.79 14.12
CA ALA A 89 -0.37 -0.60 13.50
C ALA A 89 0.66 -1.54 14.13
N GLY A 90 1.54 -2.15 13.32
CA GLY A 90 2.69 -2.89 13.84
C GLY A 90 2.62 -4.43 13.85
N SER A 91 1.54 -5.06 13.39
CA SER A 91 1.36 -6.52 13.51
C SER A 91 2.00 -7.38 12.40
N GLY A 92 2.41 -6.77 11.27
CA GLY A 92 3.00 -7.49 10.14
C GLY A 92 4.52 -7.75 10.24
N PRO A 93 5.09 -8.58 9.35
CA PRO A 93 6.54 -8.75 9.25
C PRO A 93 7.20 -7.41 8.89
N LEU A 94 8.38 -7.16 9.47
CA LEU A 94 9.21 -6.01 9.15
C LEU A 94 10.27 -6.42 8.12
N VAL A 95 10.28 -5.72 6.98
CA VAL A 95 11.28 -5.87 5.92
C VAL A 95 12.14 -4.62 5.87
N GLU A 96 13.46 -4.80 5.94
CA GLU A 96 14.40 -3.71 5.70
C GLU A 96 14.75 -3.65 4.22
N VAL A 97 14.64 -2.47 3.63
CA VAL A 97 14.98 -2.22 2.22
C VAL A 97 16.17 -1.26 2.20
N PRO A 98 17.38 -1.73 1.86
CA PRO A 98 18.54 -0.87 1.76
C PRO A 98 18.43 0.09 0.57
N VAL A 99 18.73 1.37 0.78
CA VAL A 99 18.57 2.42 -0.23
C VAL A 99 19.81 3.32 -0.24
N ARG A 100 20.38 3.49 -1.43
CA ARG A 100 21.25 4.61 -1.72
C ARG A 100 20.38 5.78 -2.17
N TYR A 101 20.44 6.90 -1.46
CA TYR A 101 19.71 8.11 -1.83
C TYR A 101 20.50 8.87 -2.91
N ASP A 102 20.36 8.42 -4.15
CA ASP A 102 20.99 8.96 -5.36
C ASP A 102 19.96 9.30 -6.47
N GLY A 103 18.70 9.49 -6.08
CA GLY A 103 17.61 9.68 -7.02
C GLY A 103 17.69 11.00 -7.79
N ALA A 104 17.26 10.97 -9.05
CA ALA A 104 17.32 12.12 -9.95
C ALA A 104 16.47 13.33 -9.52
N ASP A 105 15.50 13.14 -8.61
CA ASP A 105 14.59 14.18 -8.13
C ASP A 105 14.89 14.58 -6.67
N LEU A 106 16.01 14.14 -6.09
CA LEU A 106 16.37 14.45 -4.70
C LEU A 106 16.37 15.95 -4.40
N ALA A 107 17.05 16.74 -5.22
CA ALA A 107 17.09 18.19 -5.08
C ALA A 107 15.70 18.85 -5.14
N GLU A 108 14.83 18.37 -6.03
CA GLU A 108 13.45 18.87 -6.17
C GLU A 108 12.61 18.51 -4.94
N VAL A 109 12.71 17.27 -4.47
CA VAL A 109 12.04 16.79 -3.26
C VAL A 109 12.51 17.58 -2.04
N ALA A 110 13.83 17.78 -1.89
CA ALA A 110 14.41 18.55 -0.79
C ALA A 110 13.88 19.99 -0.76
N ALA A 111 13.84 20.66 -1.92
CA ALA A 111 13.31 22.00 -2.05
C ALA A 111 11.83 22.08 -1.67
N LEU A 112 11.01 21.13 -2.11
CA LEU A 112 9.58 21.08 -1.79
C LEU A 112 9.31 20.72 -0.32
N TRP A 113 10.18 19.93 0.30
CA TRP A 113 10.12 19.62 1.72
C TRP A 113 10.73 20.71 2.61
N GLY A 114 11.46 21.67 2.04
CA GLY A 114 12.15 22.73 2.78
C GLY A 114 13.32 22.21 3.62
N VAL A 115 14.03 21.19 3.13
CA VAL A 115 15.17 20.55 3.80
C VAL A 115 16.41 20.53 2.90
N ALA A 116 17.58 20.23 3.46
CA ALA A 116 18.78 19.96 2.67
C ALA A 116 18.65 18.63 1.92
N GLU A 117 19.34 18.47 0.78
CA GLU A 117 19.24 17.26 -0.04
C GLU A 117 19.64 16.00 0.74
N GLU A 118 20.68 16.10 1.58
CA GLU A 118 21.17 15.03 2.44
C GLU A 118 20.20 14.65 3.57
N GLU A 119 19.21 15.51 3.84
CA GLU A 119 18.16 15.27 4.85
C GLU A 119 16.98 14.47 4.28
N VAL A 120 16.79 14.45 2.96
CA VAL A 120 15.69 13.70 2.33
C VAL A 120 15.76 12.22 2.70
N GLY A 121 16.95 11.65 2.66
CA GLY A 121 17.19 10.27 3.09
C GLY A 121 16.79 10.04 4.53
N ARG A 122 17.23 10.91 5.45
CA ARG A 122 16.93 10.83 6.87
C ARG A 122 15.43 10.93 7.16
N VAL A 123 14.72 11.83 6.50
CA VAL A 123 13.25 11.97 6.61
C VAL A 123 12.55 10.69 6.13
N HIS A 124 12.93 10.19 4.95
CA HIS A 124 12.30 9.02 4.34
C HIS A 124 12.58 7.71 5.10
N SER A 125 13.83 7.48 5.55
CA SER A 125 14.21 6.30 6.33
C SER A 125 13.81 6.38 7.80
N GLY A 126 13.53 7.59 8.32
CA GLY A 126 13.25 7.85 9.73
C GLY A 126 11.86 7.41 10.19
N VAL A 127 11.03 6.89 9.30
CA VAL A 127 9.68 6.40 9.60
C VAL A 127 9.52 4.93 9.21
N GLU A 128 8.60 4.24 9.88
CA GLU A 128 8.14 2.92 9.45
C GLU A 128 7.02 3.09 8.42
N HIS A 129 7.18 2.46 7.27
CA HIS A 129 6.19 2.43 6.22
C HIS A 129 5.39 1.14 6.26
N HIS A 130 4.20 1.15 5.67
CA HIS A 130 3.30 -0.01 5.60
C HIS A 130 2.83 -0.21 4.16
N VAL A 131 2.81 -1.44 3.67
CA VAL A 131 2.25 -1.74 2.35
C VAL A 131 0.74 -1.64 2.42
N ALA A 132 0.18 -0.59 1.83
CA ALA A 132 -1.26 -0.35 1.76
C ALA A 132 -1.91 -1.30 0.74
N PHE A 133 -1.33 -1.40 -0.45
CA PHE A 133 -1.77 -2.31 -1.50
C PHE A 133 -0.66 -2.56 -2.52
N CYS A 134 -0.84 -3.58 -3.35
CA CYS A 134 0.04 -3.89 -4.48
C CYS A 134 -0.71 -3.69 -5.80
N GLY A 135 0.01 -3.37 -6.88
CA GLY A 135 -0.59 -3.13 -8.19
C GLY A 135 0.45 -2.61 -9.18
N PHE A 136 0.03 -2.12 -10.34
CA PHE A 136 0.88 -1.58 -11.41
C PHE A 136 1.79 -2.62 -12.10
N ALA A 137 2.62 -3.36 -11.35
CA ALA A 137 3.46 -4.43 -11.85
C ALA A 137 3.70 -5.48 -10.74
N PRO A 138 4.02 -6.75 -11.08
CA PRO A 138 4.43 -7.74 -10.09
C PRO A 138 5.57 -7.23 -9.21
N GLY A 139 5.37 -7.25 -7.89
CA GLY A 139 6.31 -6.75 -6.89
C GLY A 139 6.27 -5.24 -6.61
N PHE A 140 5.43 -4.46 -7.29
CA PHE A 140 5.26 -3.05 -6.95
C PHE A 140 4.24 -2.89 -5.82
N ALA A 141 4.72 -2.34 -4.71
CA ALA A 141 3.93 -2.03 -3.52
C ALA A 141 3.78 -0.52 -3.36
N TYR A 142 2.58 -0.08 -2.97
CA TYR A 142 2.29 1.28 -2.56
C TYR A 142 2.41 1.35 -1.03
N LEU A 143 3.40 2.08 -0.54
CA LEU A 143 3.66 2.17 0.89
C LEU A 143 3.22 3.52 1.46
N THR A 144 2.57 3.52 2.62
CA THR A 144 2.18 4.71 3.39
C THR A 144 3.01 4.81 4.68
N GLY A 145 3.00 5.96 5.35
CA GLY A 145 3.72 6.17 6.62
C GLY A 145 4.38 7.54 6.75
N LEU A 146 4.62 8.22 5.61
CA LEU A 146 5.05 9.61 5.61
C LEU A 146 3.97 10.53 6.20
N ARG A 147 4.41 11.57 6.91
CA ARG A 147 3.51 12.63 7.37
C ARG A 147 2.98 13.44 6.19
N ALA A 148 1.79 14.00 6.34
CA ALA A 148 1.11 14.78 5.29
C ALA A 148 1.97 15.90 4.66
N GLN A 149 2.83 16.55 5.46
CA GLN A 149 3.76 17.59 5.00
C GLN A 149 4.84 17.10 4.04
N TYR A 150 5.10 15.78 3.98
CA TYR A 150 6.09 15.16 3.09
C TYR A 150 5.45 14.46 1.88
N HIS A 151 4.13 14.61 1.70
CA HIS A 151 3.47 14.10 0.51
C HIS A 151 3.95 14.85 -0.74
N MET A 152 4.21 14.12 -1.82
CA MET A 152 4.85 14.68 -3.02
C MET A 152 3.93 14.68 -4.23
N PRO A 153 3.79 15.77 -5.00
CA PRO A 153 3.07 15.68 -6.27
C PRO A 153 3.74 14.69 -7.23
N ARG A 154 2.94 14.11 -8.13
CA ARG A 154 3.49 13.45 -9.31
C ARG A 154 4.15 14.48 -10.22
N ARG A 155 5.14 14.05 -10.98
CA ARG A 155 5.71 14.85 -12.06
C ARG A 155 4.63 15.20 -13.08
N SER A 156 4.68 16.42 -13.60
CA SER A 156 3.76 16.91 -14.64
C SER A 156 3.85 16.11 -15.94
N THR A 157 5.07 15.64 -16.27
CA THR A 157 5.32 14.74 -17.41
C THR A 157 5.99 13.46 -16.90
N PRO A 158 5.36 12.28 -17.05
CA PRO A 158 5.97 11.01 -16.70
C PRO A 158 7.27 10.75 -17.47
N ARG A 159 8.22 10.06 -16.84
CA ARG A 159 9.38 9.50 -17.55
C ARG A 159 8.91 8.36 -18.45
N THR A 160 9.50 8.28 -19.64
CA THR A 160 9.30 7.14 -20.55
C THR A 160 9.91 5.85 -19.99
N ALA A 161 10.96 5.98 -19.17
CA ALA A 161 11.55 4.87 -18.44
C ALA A 161 12.06 5.34 -17.07
N VAL A 162 11.65 4.63 -16.03
CA VAL A 162 12.19 4.66 -14.67
C VAL A 162 12.96 3.35 -14.47
N PRO A 163 14.24 3.37 -14.05
CA PRO A 163 15.02 2.16 -13.83
C PRO A 163 14.41 1.19 -12.80
N ALA A 164 14.70 -0.09 -12.93
CA ALA A 164 14.42 -1.06 -11.88
C ALA A 164 15.20 -0.71 -10.60
N GLY A 165 14.59 -0.93 -9.44
CA GLY A 165 15.15 -0.59 -8.13
C GLY A 165 15.01 0.88 -7.76
N SER A 166 14.43 1.75 -8.61
CA SER A 166 14.20 3.15 -8.23
C SER A 166 13.21 3.25 -7.07
N VAL A 167 13.62 3.95 -6.01
CA VAL A 167 12.79 4.34 -4.86
C VAL A 167 12.18 5.70 -5.16
N ALA A 168 10.87 5.84 -4.98
CA ALA A 168 10.15 7.01 -5.45
C ALA A 168 8.96 7.42 -4.59
N LEU A 169 8.52 8.67 -4.74
CA LEU A 169 7.42 9.28 -4.01
C LEU A 169 6.30 9.78 -4.94
N ALA A 170 5.03 9.59 -4.54
CA ALA A 170 3.88 10.25 -5.13
C ALA A 170 2.64 10.23 -4.21
N GLY A 171 2.03 11.40 -4.01
CA GLY A 171 1.00 11.64 -3.02
C GLY A 171 1.47 11.20 -1.63
N PRO A 172 0.66 10.42 -0.90
CA PRO A 172 1.04 9.85 0.39
C PRO A 172 1.96 8.63 0.27
N TYR A 173 2.30 8.21 -0.95
CA TYR A 173 2.95 6.94 -1.19
C TYR A 173 4.44 7.08 -1.43
N THR A 174 5.18 6.12 -0.88
CA THR A 174 6.50 5.72 -1.37
C THR A 174 6.41 4.34 -2.03
N GLY A 175 7.37 3.99 -2.86
CA GLY A 175 7.33 2.77 -3.66
C GLY A 175 8.68 2.49 -4.31
N VAL A 176 8.91 1.22 -4.63
CA VAL A 176 10.11 0.78 -5.34
C VAL A 176 9.70 0.13 -6.65
N TYR A 177 10.27 0.58 -7.76
CA TYR A 177 10.00 0.04 -9.09
C TYR A 177 10.66 -1.34 -9.23
N PRO A 178 9.90 -2.45 -9.36
CA PRO A 178 10.48 -3.80 -9.44
C PRO A 178 11.18 -4.07 -10.77
N ARG A 179 10.79 -3.34 -11.82
CA ARG A 179 11.33 -3.45 -13.20
C ARG A 179 11.32 -2.08 -13.86
N SER A 180 12.05 -1.96 -14.96
CA SER A 180 12.02 -0.73 -15.76
C SER A 180 10.65 -0.51 -16.39
N SER A 181 10.05 0.66 -16.17
CA SER A 181 8.73 1.02 -16.71
C SER A 181 8.56 2.54 -16.82
N PRO A 182 7.62 3.05 -17.63
CA PRO A 182 7.23 4.46 -17.55
C PRO A 182 6.72 4.81 -16.14
N GLY A 183 6.95 6.04 -15.68
CA GLY A 183 6.58 6.43 -14.31
C GLY A 183 6.65 7.93 -14.06
N GLY A 184 5.67 8.45 -13.31
CA GLY A 184 5.55 9.88 -12.96
C GLY A 184 5.86 10.20 -11.50
N TRP A 185 6.50 9.29 -10.77
CA TRP A 185 6.86 9.51 -9.37
C TRP A 185 8.21 10.22 -9.27
N GLN A 186 8.42 10.93 -8.16
CA GLN A 186 9.68 11.61 -7.86
C GLN A 186 10.69 10.58 -7.37
N LEU A 187 11.83 10.43 -8.05
CA LEU A 187 12.85 9.42 -7.75
C LEU A 187 13.82 9.97 -6.71
N ILE A 188 13.89 9.32 -5.55
CA ILE A 188 14.72 9.74 -4.41
C ILE A 188 15.91 8.83 -4.13
N GLY A 189 15.95 7.63 -4.73
CA GLY A 189 17.08 6.72 -4.54
C GLY A 189 16.97 5.45 -5.34
N THR A 190 17.88 4.53 -5.07
CA THR A 190 17.95 3.21 -5.69
C THR A 190 18.20 2.12 -4.65
N THR A 191 17.64 0.94 -4.88
CA THR A 191 17.90 -0.28 -4.10
C THR A 191 18.26 -1.42 -5.04
N ARG A 192 19.07 -2.37 -4.52
CA ARG A 192 19.35 -3.65 -5.17
C ARG A 192 18.43 -4.78 -4.71
N SER A 193 17.45 -4.48 -3.86
CA SER A 193 16.52 -5.48 -3.31
C SER A 193 15.67 -6.11 -4.41
N THR A 194 15.56 -7.44 -4.41
CA THR A 194 14.69 -8.18 -5.34
C THR A 194 13.25 -8.22 -4.82
N LEU A 195 12.42 -7.30 -5.33
CA LEU A 195 11.02 -7.15 -4.90
C LEU A 195 10.08 -8.27 -5.37
N TRP A 196 10.41 -8.90 -6.50
CA TRP A 196 9.65 -10.00 -7.08
C TRP A 196 10.59 -11.11 -7.51
N ASP A 197 10.32 -12.32 -7.02
CA ASP A 197 11.07 -13.53 -7.34
C ASP A 197 10.06 -14.68 -7.49
N PRO A 198 9.85 -15.22 -8.70
CA PRO A 198 8.89 -16.30 -8.93
C PRO A 198 9.28 -17.62 -8.25
N ASP A 199 10.55 -17.78 -7.85
CA ASP A 199 11.06 -18.98 -7.19
C ASP A 199 11.02 -18.88 -5.65
N ARG A 200 10.53 -17.76 -5.10
CA ARG A 200 10.37 -17.50 -3.66
C ARG A 200 8.89 -17.61 -3.25
N GLU A 201 8.63 -18.08 -2.03
CA GLU A 201 7.28 -18.07 -1.42
C GLU A 201 7.27 -17.21 -0.14
N PRO A 202 6.52 -16.08 -0.10
CA PRO A 202 5.78 -15.49 -1.21
C PRO A 202 6.70 -14.83 -2.26
N ALA A 203 6.23 -14.83 -3.51
CA ALA A 203 7.01 -14.29 -4.63
C ALA A 203 7.24 -12.77 -4.50
N ALA A 204 6.24 -12.04 -3.99
CA ALA A 204 6.39 -10.63 -3.63
C ALA A 204 7.11 -10.49 -2.28
N LEU A 205 8.16 -9.69 -2.25
CA LEU A 205 8.83 -9.31 -0.99
C LEU A 205 7.92 -8.44 -0.11
N LEU A 206 7.12 -7.60 -0.76
CA LEU A 206 6.26 -6.59 -0.14
C LEU A 206 4.81 -6.89 -0.46
N SER A 207 4.07 -7.45 0.50
CA SER A 207 2.64 -7.76 0.41
C SER A 207 1.83 -6.88 1.36
N PRO A 208 0.51 -6.63 1.12
CA PRO A 208 -0.31 -5.81 2.00
C PRO A 208 -0.19 -6.23 3.47
N GLY A 209 -0.05 -5.26 4.37
CA GLY A 209 0.21 -5.48 5.80
C GLY A 209 1.69 -5.68 6.17
N THR A 210 2.60 -5.83 5.20
CA THR A 210 4.06 -5.81 5.45
C THR A 210 4.50 -4.43 5.93
N ARG A 211 5.35 -4.40 6.94
CA ARG A 211 6.00 -3.19 7.46
C ARG A 211 7.36 -3.05 6.79
N VAL A 212 7.73 -1.84 6.45
CA VAL A 212 8.95 -1.57 5.68
C VAL A 212 9.75 -0.46 6.35
N ARG A 213 11.02 -0.73 6.58
CA ARG A 213 11.99 0.29 6.98
C ARG A 213 13.02 0.44 5.88
N PHE A 214 13.07 1.62 5.28
CA PHE A 214 14.19 1.92 4.38
C PHE A 214 15.42 2.20 5.23
N VAL A 215 16.53 1.53 4.93
CA VAL A 215 17.80 1.74 5.62
C VAL A 215 18.78 2.41 4.67
N MET A 216 19.44 3.48 5.11
CA MET A 216 20.44 4.16 4.28
C MET A 216 21.63 3.23 4.06
N GLU A 217 22.00 3.01 2.80
CA GLU A 217 23.29 2.41 2.44
C GLU A 217 24.31 3.51 2.17
N ASP A 218 25.51 3.35 2.73
CA ASP A 218 26.66 4.17 2.36
C ASP A 218 27.08 3.84 0.91
N GLY A 219 27.38 4.90 0.15
CA GLY A 219 27.84 4.82 -1.23
C GLY A 219 29.35 4.65 -1.36
#